data_AF-A0A950HJY2-F1
#
_entry.id   AF-A0A950HJY2-F1
#
_cell.length_a   1.000
_cell.length_b   1.000
_cell.length_c   1.000
_cell.angle_alpha   90.00
_cell.angle_beta   90.00
_cell.angle_gamma   90.00
#
_symmetry.space_group_name_H-M   'P 1'
#
loop_
_entity.id
_entity.type
_entity.pdbx_description
1 polymer ?
#
loop_
_entity_poly.entity_id
_entity_poly.type
_entity_poly.pdbx_seq_one_letter_code
_entity_poly.pdbx_strand_id
1 'polypeptide(L)'
;MSTVRVLMCILHPAIEALARFPAGRAVVLTGLRSQPRLASEAEAHALLEGFGEAEDFWRLLFWGILADVPTGLEDVRCPVMLAQGTADVISSGQTPRHLLALPGATFHSLLGAGHAPQSDAPDSILRLVRQATRRADALRTG
;
A
#
# COMPACT_ATOMS: atom_id res chain seq x y z
N MET A 1 0.13 9.79 1.29
CA MET A 1 0.41 10.06 -0.13
C MET A 1 1.14 11.39 -0.39
N SER A 2 0.49 12.56 -0.31
CA SER A 2 1.10 13.87 -0.69
C SER A 2 2.25 14.33 0.20
N THR A 3 2.14 14.16 1.52
CA THR A 3 3.20 14.47 2.50
C THR A 3 4.47 13.65 2.25
N VAL A 4 4.32 12.38 1.92
CA VAL A 4 5.43 11.46 1.58
C VAL A 4 6.14 11.93 0.31
N ARG A 5 5.40 12.33 -0.73
CA ARG A 5 6.01 12.87 -1.95
C ARG A 5 6.77 14.16 -1.68
N VAL A 6 6.16 15.12 -0.97
CA VAL A 6 6.83 16.40 -0.65
C VAL A 6 8.11 16.16 0.13
N LEU A 7 8.09 15.26 1.12
CA LEU A 7 9.28 14.83 1.83
C LEU A 7 10.35 14.27 0.88
N MET A 8 9.96 13.43 -0.08
CA MET A 8 10.89 12.84 -1.04
C MET A 8 11.45 13.86 -2.05
N CYS A 9 10.66 14.81 -2.53
CA CYS A 9 11.16 15.92 -3.35
C CYS A 9 12.19 16.78 -2.58
N ILE A 10 11.94 17.04 -1.29
CA ILE A 10 12.88 17.79 -0.44
C ILE A 10 14.16 17.00 -0.20
N LEU A 11 14.05 15.69 0.04
CA LEU A 11 15.20 14.81 0.30
C LEU A 11 15.93 14.36 -0.97
N HIS A 12 15.39 14.62 -2.17
CA HIS A 12 15.92 14.15 -3.45
C HIS A 12 17.43 14.38 -3.65
N PRO A 13 18.00 15.56 -3.33
CA PRO A 13 19.44 15.79 -3.48
C PRO A 13 20.31 14.93 -2.55
N ALA A 14 19.74 14.47 -1.44
CA ALA A 14 20.43 13.63 -0.45
C ALA A 14 20.09 12.14 -0.59
N ILE A 15 19.08 11.80 -1.41
CA ILE A 15 18.55 10.44 -1.54
C ILE A 15 19.60 9.47 -2.09
N GLU A 16 20.37 9.85 -3.11
CA GLU A 16 21.46 9.02 -3.64
C GLU A 16 22.57 8.75 -2.59
N ALA A 17 22.82 9.71 -1.71
CA ALA A 17 23.78 9.53 -0.61
C ALA A 17 23.21 8.63 0.49
N LEU A 18 21.92 8.79 0.81
CA LEU A 18 21.23 8.00 1.82
C LEU A 18 21.01 6.54 1.40
N ALA A 19 20.68 6.29 0.13
CA ALA A 19 20.40 4.94 -0.37
C ALA A 19 21.61 3.99 -0.33
N ARG A 20 22.83 4.54 -0.42
CA ARG A 20 24.08 3.77 -0.27
C ARG A 20 24.22 3.10 1.10
N PHE A 21 23.64 3.68 2.15
CA PHE A 21 23.75 3.15 3.51
C PHE A 21 22.45 2.46 3.98
N PRO A 22 22.52 1.28 4.64
CA PRO A 22 21.33 0.60 5.16
C PRO A 22 20.47 1.46 6.10
N ALA A 23 21.10 2.35 6.89
CA ALA A 23 20.38 3.28 7.77
C ALA A 23 19.67 4.39 7.00
N GLY A 24 20.26 4.90 5.92
CA GLY A 24 19.62 5.89 5.06
C GLY A 24 18.45 5.29 4.29
N ARG A 25 18.60 4.07 3.75
CA ARG A 25 17.47 3.29 3.19
C ARG A 25 16.34 3.09 4.19
N ALA A 26 16.67 2.80 5.45
CA ALA A 26 15.69 2.63 6.51
C ALA A 26 14.80 3.88 6.67
N VAL A 27 15.41 5.06 6.73
CA VAL A 27 14.71 6.35 6.87
C VAL A 27 13.83 6.62 5.65
N VAL A 28 14.39 6.45 4.46
CA VAL A 28 13.75 6.86 3.22
C VAL A 28 12.60 5.92 2.82
N LEU A 29 12.70 4.63 3.12
CA LEU A 29 11.67 3.63 2.82
C LEU A 29 10.73 3.37 4.02
N THR A 30 10.83 4.17 5.08
CA THR A 30 9.93 4.05 6.24
C THR A 30 8.48 4.20 5.80
N GLY A 31 7.67 3.17 6.07
CA GLY A 31 6.26 3.11 5.73
C GLY A 31 5.93 2.71 4.28
N LEU A 32 6.92 2.68 3.39
CA LEU A 32 6.84 1.92 2.13
C LEU A 32 7.08 0.43 2.40
N ARG A 33 8.04 0.13 3.27
CA ARG A 33 8.41 -1.22 3.72
C ARG A 33 8.33 -1.33 5.24
N SER A 34 8.02 -2.53 5.73
CA SER A 34 8.13 -2.89 7.15
C SER A 34 9.57 -3.10 7.59
N GLN A 35 10.43 -3.60 6.68
CA GLN A 35 11.86 -3.85 6.91
C GLN A 35 12.75 -3.08 5.92
N PRO A 36 12.73 -1.75 5.96
CA PRO A 36 13.38 -0.92 4.94
C PRO A 36 14.92 -1.05 4.89
N ARG A 37 15.55 -1.64 5.92
CA ARG A 37 16.99 -1.97 5.93
C ARG A 37 17.37 -3.12 4.98
N LEU A 38 16.41 -3.98 4.64
CA LEU A 38 16.62 -5.11 3.74
C LEU A 38 16.50 -4.74 2.26
N ALA A 39 15.94 -3.57 1.97
CA ALA A 39 15.81 -3.09 0.60
C ALA A 39 17.19 -2.93 -0.05
N SER A 40 17.32 -3.34 -1.31
CA SER A 40 18.55 -3.09 -2.06
C SER A 40 18.71 -1.60 -2.37
N GLU A 41 19.92 -1.17 -2.70
CA GLU A 41 20.17 0.20 -3.18
C GLU A 41 19.36 0.51 -4.46
N ALA A 42 19.32 -0.45 -5.40
CA ALA A 42 18.54 -0.33 -6.64
C ALA A 42 17.03 -0.19 -6.38
N GLU A 43 16.48 -0.95 -5.43
CA GLU A 43 15.08 -0.84 -5.02
C GLU A 43 14.79 0.52 -4.39
N ALA A 44 15.70 1.02 -3.54
CA ALA A 44 15.57 2.35 -2.95
C ALA A 44 15.55 3.44 -4.03
N HIS A 45 16.48 3.41 -4.99
CA HIS A 45 16.53 4.35 -6.10
C HIS A 45 15.25 4.31 -6.94
N ALA A 46 14.81 3.12 -7.36
CA ALA A 46 13.62 2.95 -8.18
C ALA A 46 12.35 3.48 -7.51
N LEU A 47 12.18 3.24 -6.21
CA LEU A 47 11.04 3.75 -5.45
C LEU A 47 11.10 5.28 -5.27
N LEU A 48 12.30 5.85 -5.21
CA LEU A 48 12.49 7.28 -4.94
C LEU A 48 12.36 8.13 -6.18
N GLU A 49 13.03 7.76 -7.27
CA GLU A 49 12.89 8.42 -8.56
C GLU A 49 11.46 8.28 -9.08
N GLY A 50 10.93 7.06 -9.09
CA GLY A 50 9.61 6.78 -9.63
C GLY A 50 8.48 7.53 -8.91
N PHE A 51 8.60 7.75 -7.60
CA PHE A 51 7.57 8.43 -6.82
C PHE A 51 7.78 9.94 -6.71
N GLY A 52 9.04 10.41 -6.64
CA GLY A 52 9.39 11.82 -6.56
C GLY A 52 9.18 12.57 -7.89
N GLU A 53 9.57 11.95 -9.00
CA GLU A 53 9.59 12.58 -10.34
C GLU A 53 8.35 12.25 -11.18
N ALA A 54 7.36 11.51 -10.66
CA ALA A 54 6.16 11.19 -11.44
C ALA A 54 5.41 12.48 -11.85
N GLU A 55 5.46 12.81 -13.13
CA GLU A 55 4.92 14.05 -13.73
C GLU A 55 3.43 14.23 -13.43
N ASP A 56 2.67 13.14 -13.50
CA ASP A 56 1.22 13.14 -13.33
C ASP A 56 0.74 12.94 -11.89
N PHE A 57 1.63 12.93 -10.90
CA PHE A 57 1.25 12.61 -9.53
C PHE A 57 0.10 13.46 -9.00
N TRP A 58 0.13 14.79 -9.23
CA TRP A 58 -0.94 15.66 -8.74
C TRP A 58 -2.26 15.40 -9.46
N ARG A 59 -2.19 15.07 -10.75
CA ARG A 59 -3.36 14.70 -11.55
C ARG A 59 -3.95 13.38 -11.06
N LEU A 60 -3.11 12.37 -10.79
CA LEU A 60 -3.52 11.07 -10.27
C LEU A 60 -4.02 11.15 -8.83
N LEU A 61 -3.37 11.92 -7.97
CA LEU A 61 -3.83 12.15 -6.60
C LEU A 61 -5.19 12.83 -6.60
N PHE A 62 -5.37 13.89 -7.40
CA PHE A 62 -6.63 14.59 -7.46
C PHE A 62 -7.73 13.71 -8.06
N TRP A 63 -7.54 13.20 -9.27
CA TRP A 63 -8.60 12.50 -10.00
C TRP A 63 -8.79 11.04 -9.62
N GLY A 64 -7.77 10.35 -9.12
CA GLY A 64 -7.82 8.92 -8.79
C GLY A 64 -7.93 8.60 -7.30
N ILE A 65 -7.78 9.61 -6.42
CA ILE A 65 -7.82 9.39 -4.96
C ILE A 65 -8.75 10.37 -4.25
N LEU A 66 -8.66 11.68 -4.55
CA LEU A 66 -9.43 12.71 -3.82
C LEU A 66 -10.81 12.96 -4.41
N ALA A 67 -10.90 13.13 -5.73
CA ALA A 67 -12.14 13.33 -6.46
C ALA A 67 -12.79 12.00 -6.88
N ASP A 68 -12.01 10.92 -6.91
CA ASP A 68 -12.54 9.60 -7.25
C ASP A 68 -13.39 9.05 -6.10
N VAL A 69 -14.69 8.97 -6.35
CA VAL A 69 -15.58 8.16 -5.55
C VAL A 69 -15.77 6.87 -6.33
N PRO A 70 -15.18 5.74 -5.90
CA PRO A 70 -15.34 4.49 -6.62
C PRO A 70 -16.82 4.14 -6.68
N THR A 71 -17.33 3.99 -7.90
CA THR A 71 -18.73 3.68 -8.23
C THR A 71 -18.87 2.19 -8.57
N GLY A 72 -20.06 1.61 -8.41
CA GLY A 72 -20.32 0.21 -8.74
C GLY A 72 -19.72 -0.79 -7.73
N LEU A 73 -19.21 -0.33 -6.59
CA LEU A 73 -18.76 -1.22 -5.51
C LEU A 73 -19.96 -1.95 -4.86
N GLU A 74 -21.13 -1.32 -4.89
CA GLU A 74 -22.41 -1.86 -4.46
C GLU A 74 -22.86 -3.08 -5.28
N ASP A 75 -22.40 -3.18 -6.53
CA ASP A 75 -22.73 -4.27 -7.45
C ASP A 75 -21.82 -5.50 -7.23
N VAL A 76 -20.79 -5.39 -6.39
CA VAL A 76 -19.89 -6.51 -6.11
C VAL A 76 -20.63 -7.59 -5.32
N ARG A 77 -20.86 -8.74 -5.97
CA ARG A 77 -21.62 -9.87 -5.39
C ARG A 77 -20.74 -10.95 -4.77
N CYS A 78 -19.43 -10.95 -5.02
CA CYS A 78 -18.51 -11.94 -4.44
C CYS A 78 -18.02 -11.49 -3.06
N PRO A 79 -17.59 -12.42 -2.18
CA PRO A 79 -16.97 -12.06 -0.92
C PRO A 79 -15.72 -11.21 -1.12
N VAL A 80 -15.67 -10.06 -0.46
CA VAL A 80 -14.51 -9.18 -0.48
C VAL A 80 -13.78 -9.19 0.86
N MET A 81 -12.46 -9.28 0.79
CA MET A 81 -11.56 -9.11 1.91
C MET A 81 -10.60 -7.98 1.61
N LEU A 82 -10.64 -6.95 2.44
CA LEU A 82 -9.73 -5.81 2.39
C LEU A 82 -8.64 -6.03 3.43
N ALA A 83 -7.37 -5.80 3.07
CA ALA A 83 -6.26 -5.90 4.00
C ALA A 83 -5.34 -4.69 3.85
N GLN A 84 -4.87 -4.12 4.96
CA GLN A 84 -3.96 -2.98 4.96
C GLN A 84 -2.91 -3.10 6.04
N GLY A 85 -1.67 -2.74 5.73
CA GLY A 85 -0.59 -2.61 6.69
C GLY A 85 -0.88 -1.52 7.74
N THR A 86 -0.54 -1.77 8.99
CA THR A 86 -0.67 -0.75 10.06
C THR A 86 0.45 0.29 10.02
N ALA A 87 1.55 0.01 9.33
CA ALA A 87 2.63 0.95 9.08
C ALA A 87 2.55 1.58 7.67
N ASP A 88 1.44 1.35 6.94
CA ASP A 88 1.22 1.93 5.61
C ASP A 88 0.90 3.44 5.71
N VAL A 89 1.95 4.25 5.65
CA VAL A 89 1.86 5.72 5.59
C VAL A 89 1.37 6.23 4.25
N ILE A 90 1.50 5.42 3.20
CA ILE A 90 1.09 5.80 1.86
C ILE A 90 -0.44 5.84 1.81
N SER A 91 -1.08 4.72 2.12
CA SER A 91 -2.53 4.59 2.15
C SER A 91 -3.14 5.21 3.40
N SER A 92 -2.36 5.50 4.45
CA SER A 92 -2.79 6.27 5.63
C SER A 92 -4.14 5.81 6.22
N GLY A 93 -4.42 4.51 6.25
CA GLY A 93 -5.69 4.02 6.80
C GLY A 93 -6.92 4.31 5.94
N GLN A 94 -6.77 4.56 4.64
CA GLN A 94 -7.90 4.83 3.76
C GLN A 94 -8.69 3.57 3.39
N THR A 95 -8.10 2.37 3.44
CA THR A 95 -8.77 1.13 3.01
C THR A 95 -10.13 0.86 3.70
N PRO A 96 -10.29 1.06 5.02
CA PRO A 96 -11.57 0.88 5.71
C PRO A 96 -12.74 1.70 5.13
N ARG A 97 -12.50 2.83 4.46
CA ARG A 97 -13.57 3.66 3.87
C ARG A 97 -14.43 2.89 2.86
N HIS A 98 -13.84 1.89 2.21
CA HIS A 98 -14.52 1.06 1.21
C HIS A 98 -15.50 0.06 1.82
N LEU A 99 -15.44 -0.21 3.14
CA LEU A 99 -16.41 -1.07 3.81
C LEU A 99 -17.85 -0.52 3.71
N LEU A 100 -18.00 0.80 3.60
CA LEU A 100 -19.30 1.43 3.44
C LEU A 100 -19.93 1.18 2.07
N ALA A 101 -19.10 0.97 1.05
CA ALA A 101 -19.52 0.81 -0.34
C ALA A 101 -19.52 -0.65 -0.81
N LEU A 102 -18.90 -1.58 -0.05
CA LEU A 102 -18.79 -2.99 -0.39
C LEU A 102 -19.64 -3.85 0.56
N PRO A 103 -20.85 -4.28 0.14
CA PRO A 103 -21.72 -5.09 0.97
C PRO A 103 -21.04 -6.40 1.42
N GLY A 104 -20.99 -6.62 2.74
CA GLY A 104 -20.43 -7.85 3.30
C GLY A 104 -18.91 -7.99 3.21
N ALA A 105 -18.19 -6.92 2.86
CA ALA A 105 -16.73 -6.89 2.93
C ALA A 105 -16.23 -7.03 4.37
N THR A 106 -15.05 -7.65 4.50
CA THR A 106 -14.32 -7.77 5.77
C THR A 106 -13.01 -7.01 5.68
N PHE A 107 -12.52 -6.47 6.80
CA PHE A 107 -11.26 -5.75 6.87
C PHE A 107 -10.27 -6.43 7.82
N HIS A 108 -9.02 -6.55 7.39
CA HIS A 108 -7.92 -7.16 8.14
C HIS A 108 -6.71 -6.22 8.23
N SER A 109 -6.39 -5.79 9.44
CA SER A 109 -5.14 -5.08 9.72
C SER A 109 -3.95 -6.03 9.72
N LEU A 110 -2.90 -5.68 8.98
CA LEU A 110 -1.64 -6.41 8.93
C LEU A 110 -0.61 -5.70 9.82
N LEU A 111 -0.48 -6.17 11.05
CA LEU A 111 0.35 -5.52 12.07
C LEU A 111 1.82 -5.43 11.61
N GLY A 112 2.35 -4.22 11.62
CA GLY A 112 3.74 -3.91 11.25
C GLY A 112 4.03 -3.92 9.74
N ALA A 113 3.10 -4.34 8.90
CA ALA A 113 3.28 -4.28 7.45
C ALA A 113 3.17 -2.83 6.93
N GLY A 114 4.00 -2.47 5.96
CA GLY A 114 3.97 -1.19 5.26
C GLY A 114 3.04 -1.20 4.04
N HIS A 115 3.32 -0.34 3.06
CA HIS A 115 2.53 -0.21 1.84
C HIS A 115 2.57 -1.45 0.93
N ALA A 116 3.64 -2.25 0.99
CA ALA A 116 3.78 -3.49 0.23
C ALA A 116 3.67 -4.74 1.13
N PRO A 117 2.48 -5.02 1.71
CA PRO A 117 2.29 -6.11 2.68
C PRO A 117 2.61 -7.50 2.11
N GLN A 118 2.55 -7.68 0.78
CA GLN A 118 2.90 -8.92 0.09
C GLN A 118 4.36 -9.33 0.23
N SER A 119 5.29 -8.38 0.39
CA SER A 119 6.69 -8.72 0.69
C SER A 119 7.06 -8.49 2.16
N ASP A 120 6.29 -7.70 2.89
CA ASP A 120 6.51 -7.47 4.32
C ASP A 120 5.95 -8.59 5.21
N ALA A 121 4.82 -9.19 4.81
CA ALA A 121 4.11 -10.23 5.56
C ALA A 121 3.52 -11.29 4.61
N PRO A 122 4.37 -11.96 3.78
CA PRO A 122 3.91 -12.87 2.72
C PRO A 122 3.02 -14.01 3.24
N ASP A 123 3.36 -14.61 4.38
CA ASP A 123 2.59 -15.70 4.97
C ASP A 123 1.18 -15.24 5.42
N SER A 124 1.09 -14.01 5.94
CA SER A 124 -0.20 -13.43 6.33
C SER A 124 -1.07 -13.18 5.10
N ILE A 125 -0.49 -12.67 4.02
CA ILE A 125 -1.20 -12.49 2.74
C ILE A 125 -1.66 -13.83 2.18
N LEU A 126 -0.79 -14.84 2.12
CA LEU A 126 -1.16 -16.17 1.63
C LEU A 126 -2.30 -16.80 2.46
N ARG A 127 -2.29 -16.63 3.78
CA ARG A 127 -3.38 -17.07 4.65
C ARG A 127 -4.69 -16.37 4.33
N LEU A 128 -4.67 -15.05 4.15
CA LEU A 128 -5.86 -14.26 3.81
C LEU A 128 -6.42 -14.65 2.44
N VAL A 129 -5.56 -14.83 1.43
CA VAL A 129 -5.96 -15.32 0.10
C VAL A 129 -6.65 -16.67 0.21
N ARG A 130 -6.04 -17.64 0.91
CA ARG A 130 -6.64 -18.98 1.10
C ARG A 130 -7.99 -18.89 1.83
N GLN A 131 -8.14 -17.99 2.80
CA GLN A 131 -9.40 -17.77 3.50
C GLN A 131 -10.47 -17.18 2.57
N ALA A 132 -10.11 -16.19 1.76
CA ALA A 132 -11.03 -15.61 0.78
C ALA A 132 -11.50 -16.65 -0.25
N THR A 133 -10.59 -17.48 -0.77
CA THR A 133 -10.94 -18.58 -1.69
C THR A 133 -11.92 -19.56 -1.07
N ARG A 134 -11.64 -20.05 0.15
CA ARG A 134 -12.57 -20.98 0.85
C ARG A 134 -13.96 -20.38 1.05
N ARG A 135 -14.04 -19.08 1.35
CA ARG A 135 -15.32 -18.39 1.53
C ARG A 135 -16.09 -18.27 0.21
N ALA A 136 -15.39 -18.00 -0.89
CA ALA A 136 -15.99 -17.97 -2.22
C ALA A 136 -16.50 -19.36 -2.64
N ASP A 137 -15.74 -20.43 -2.38
CA ASP A 137 -16.15 -21.80 -2.68
C ASP A 137 -17.38 -22.22 -1.89
N ALA A 138 -17.43 -21.90 -0.59
CA ALA A 138 -18.59 -22.21 0.25
C ALA A 138 -19.90 -21.60 -0.25
N LEU A 139 -19.86 -20.42 -0.87
CA LEU A 139 -21.03 -19.76 -1.48
C LEU A 139 -21.41 -20.33 -2.85
N ARG A 140 -20.51 -21.06 -3.52
CA ARG A 140 -20.82 -21.76 -4.78
C ARG A 140 -21.51 -23.10 -4.54
N THR A 141 -21.25 -23.72 -3.39
CA THR A 141 -21.71 -25.07 -3.07
C THR A 141 -22.98 -25.11 -2.20
N GLY A 142 -23.41 -23.96 -1.66
CA GLY A 142 -24.64 -23.82 -0.86
C GLY A 142 -25.71 -23.09 -1.66
#